data_AF-A0A7J4MXR8-F1
#
_entry.id   AF-A0A7J4MXR8-F1
#
_cell.length_a   1.000
_cell.length_b   1.000
_cell.length_c   1.000
_cell.angle_alpha   90.00
_cell.angle_beta   90.00
_cell.angle_gamma   90.00
#
_symmetry.space_group_name_H-M   'P 1'
#
loop_
_entity.id
_entity.type
_entity.pdbx_description
1 polymer ?
#
loop_
_entity_poly.entity_id
_entity_poly.type
_entity_poly.pdbx_seq_one_letter_code
_entity_poly.pdbx_strand_id
1 'polypeptide(L)' 'QQLEESGLIKREENGRVITPEGRSFLDKAAAEVKKEVEGLERY' A
#
# COMPACT_ATOMS: atom_id res chain seq x y z
N GLN A 1 8.84 13.78 6.38
CA GLN A 1 7.56 13.04 6.40
C GLN A 1 7.40 12.35 5.05
N GLN A 2 8.19 11.30 4.79
CA GLN A 2 8.41 10.79 3.43
C GLN A 2 7.15 10.25 2.74
N LEU A 3 6.21 9.66 3.49
CA LEU A 3 4.95 9.14 2.94
C LEU A 3 3.92 10.24 2.64
N GLU A 4 3.99 11.38 3.35
CA GLU A 4 3.19 12.57 3.04
C GLU A 4 3.79 13.30 1.83
N GLU A 5 5.13 13.41 1.78
CA GLU A 5 5.88 13.96 0.65
C GLU A 5 5.68 13.15 -0.64
N SER A 6 5.52 11.83 -0.53
CA SER A 6 5.23 10.96 -1.67
C SER A 6 3.74 10.89 -2.04
N GLY A 7 2.87 11.67 -1.37
CA GLY A 7 1.44 11.74 -1.67
C GLY A 7 0.63 10.47 -1.32
N LEU A 8 1.23 9.47 -0.68
CA LEU A 8 0.55 8.21 -0.35
C LEU A 8 -0.36 8.35 0.87
N ILE A 9 -0.05 9.28 1.77
CA ILE A 9 -0.90 9.67 2.90
C ILE A 9 -1.06 11.19 2.94
N LYS A 10 -2.18 11.66 3.49
CA LYS A 10 -2.41 13.08 3.75
C LYS A 10 -2.81 13.31 5.20
N ARG A 11 -2.50 14.51 5.70
CA ARG A 11 -2.92 14.95 7.03
C ARG A 11 -4.33 15.54 6.95
N GLU A 12 -5.15 15.16 7.91
CA GLU A 12 -6.51 15.67 8.15
C GLU A 12 -6.60 16.17 9.59
N GLU A 13 -7.65 16.91 9.94
CA GLU A 13 -7.84 17.47 11.30
C GLU A 13 -7.70 16.39 12.40
N ASN A 14 -8.19 15.19 12.13
CA ASN A 14 -8.22 14.08 13.10
C ASN A 14 -7.09 13.04 12.93
N GLY A 15 -6.08 13.31 12.07
CA GLY A 15 -4.95 12.41 11.92
C GLY A 15 -4.39 12.32 10.51
N ARG A 16 -4.12 11.09 10.06
CA ARG A 16 -3.59 10.79 8.73
C ARG A 16 -4.47 9.76 8.05
N VAL A 17 -4.74 9.98 6.79
CA VAL A 17 -5.52 9.06 5.96
C VAL A 17 -4.75 8.72 4.70
N ILE A 18 -4.94 7.49 4.24
CA ILE A 18 -4.36 7.03 2.98
C ILE A 18 -5.05 7.72 1.81
N THR A 19 -4.29 8.10 0.79
CA THR A 19 -4.84 8.64 -0.45
C THR A 19 -5.31 7.49 -1.36
N PRO A 20 -6.13 7.78 -2.40
CA PRO A 20 -6.45 6.78 -3.41
C PRO A 20 -5.21 6.17 -4.07
N GLU A 21 -4.17 6.97 -4.30
CA GLU A 21 -2.87 6.52 -4.83
C GLU A 21 -2.16 5.59 -3.84
N GLY A 22 -2.08 5.97 -2.56
CA GLY A 22 -1.52 5.14 -1.50
C GLY A 22 -2.21 3.79 -1.39
N ARG A 23 -3.54 3.78 -1.52
CA ARG A 23 -4.32 2.53 -1.51
C ARG A 23 -3.99 1.66 -2.72
N SER A 24 -3.94 2.23 -3.93
CA SER A 24 -3.60 1.48 -5.13
C SER A 24 -2.19 0.89 -5.06
N PHE A 25 -1.24 1.62 -4.48
CA PHE A 25 0.12 1.12 -4.25
C PHE A 25 0.12 -0.11 -3.33
N LEU A 26 -0.58 -0.04 -2.19
CA LEU A 26 -0.68 -1.17 -1.26
C LEU A 26 -1.41 -2.38 -1.88
N ASP A 27 -2.48 -2.16 -2.64
CA ASP A 27 -3.23 -3.23 -3.30
C ASP A 27 -2.34 -4.01 -4.31
N LYS A 28 -1.49 -3.29 -5.06
CA LYS A 28 -0.52 -3.91 -5.98
C LYS A 28 0.53 -4.72 -5.25
N ALA A 29 1.13 -4.15 -4.20
CA ALA A 29 2.13 -4.85 -3.39
C ALA A 29 1.53 -6.12 -2.76
N ALA A 30 0.30 -6.04 -2.23
CA ALA A 30 -0.40 -7.20 -1.67
C ALA A 30 -0.65 -8.29 -2.73
N ALA A 31 -1.02 -7.91 -3.96
CA ALA A 31 -1.22 -8.86 -5.04
C ALA A 31 0.10 -9.55 -5.48
N GLU A 32 1.22 -8.84 -5.47
CA GLU A 32 2.54 -9.41 -5.75
C GLU A 32 2.95 -10.43 -4.68
N VAL A 33 2.88 -10.05 -3.41
CA VAL A 33 3.18 -10.95 -2.28
C VAL A 33 2.28 -12.19 -2.33
N LYS A 34 0.99 -12.01 -2.61
CA LYS A 34 0.06 -13.15 -2.73
C LYS A 34 0.48 -14.14 -3.82
N LYS A 35 0.90 -13.65 -5.00
CA LYS A 35 1.37 -14.51 -6.09
C LYS A 35 2.62 -15.30 -5.70
N GLU A 36 3.55 -14.68 -4.98
CA GLU A 36 4.74 -15.36 -4.49
C GLU A 36 4.38 -16.48 -3.51
N VAL A 37 3.47 -16.21 -2.56
CA VAL A 37 3.01 -17.20 -1.58
C VAL A 37 2.29 -18.38 -2.26
N GLU A 38 1.35 -18.12 -3.17
CA GLU A 38 0.68 -19.19 -3.93
C GLU A 38 1.65 -20.01 -4.80
N GLY A 39 2.74 -19.40 -5.27
CA GLY A 39 3.81 -20.09 -5.99
C GLY A 39 4.65 -21.01 -5.09
N LEU A 40 4.83 -20.64 -3.82
CA LEU A 40 5.56 -21.44 -2.82
C LEU A 40 4.76 -22.66 -2.34
N GLU A 41 3.44 -22.58 -2.29
CA GLU A 41 2.56 -23.73 -1.94
C GLU A 41 2.61 -24.87 -2.98
N ARG A 42 3.13 -24.61 -4.18
CA ARG A 42 3.25 -25.62 -5.27
C ARG A 42 4.55 -26.44 -5.21
N TYR A 43 5.43 -26.18 -4.24
CA TYR A 43 6.64 -26.96 -3.97
C TYR A 43 6.43 -27.92 -2.80
#